data_AF-A0A533YYP8-F1
#
_entry.id   AF-A0A533YYP8-F1
#
_cell.length_a   1.000
_cell.length_b   1.000
_cell.length_c   1.000
_cell.angle_alpha   90.00
_cell.angle_beta   90.00
_cell.angle_gamma   90.00
#
_symmetry.space_group_name_H-M   'P 1'
#
loop_
_entity.id
_entity.type
_entity.pdbx_description
1 polymer ?
#
loop_
_entity_poly.entity_id
_entity_poly.type
_entity_poly.pdbx_seq_one_letter_code
_entity_poly.pdbx_strand_id
1 'polypeptide(L)' 'MACAKCGWPTTPVSRDGASVQVCAACDTPDRNCTWCKVPMTKKLVGNGQYLHYICPKCVFQHTTKYPGKTTSLT' A
#
# COMPACT_ATOMS: atom_id res chain seq x y z
N MET A 1 3.07 0.73 -14.30
CA MET A 1 4.52 0.90 -14.56
C MET A 1 5.29 0.08 -13.53
N ALA A 2 6.59 -0.13 -13.71
CA ALA A 2 7.43 -0.67 -12.64
C ALA A 2 7.88 0.48 -11.72
N CYS A 3 7.95 0.25 -10.43
CA CYS A 3 8.48 1.22 -9.47
C CYS A 3 9.98 1.36 -9.66
N ALA A 4 10.47 2.59 -9.86
CA ALA A 4 11.90 2.86 -10.04
C ALA A 4 12.77 2.43 -8.82
N LYS A 5 12.18 2.36 -7.63
CA LYS A 5 12.90 2.01 -6.39
C LYS A 5 13.16 0.52 -6.25
N CYS A 6 12.25 -0.30 -6.76
CA CYS A 6 12.16 -1.71 -6.35
C CYS A 6 11.69 -2.66 -7.47
N GLY A 7 11.39 -2.15 -8.67
CA GLY A 7 10.97 -2.95 -9.83
C GLY A 7 9.54 -3.50 -9.75
N TRP A 8 8.89 -3.44 -8.59
CA TRP A 8 7.53 -3.95 -8.40
C TRP A 8 6.48 -3.14 -9.18
N PRO A 9 5.37 -3.77 -9.62
CA PRO A 9 4.29 -3.08 -10.28
C PRO A 9 3.74 -1.91 -9.44
N THR A 10 3.46 -0.80 -10.11
CA THR A 10 2.70 0.34 -9.56
C THR A 10 1.23 0.20 -9.88
N THR A 11 0.39 0.67 -8.97
CA THR A 11 -1.05 0.77 -9.16
C THR A 11 -1.42 2.23 -9.43
N PRO A 12 -2.16 2.55 -10.52
CA PRO A 12 -2.77 3.87 -10.68
C PRO A 12 -3.80 4.10 -9.58
N VAL A 13 -3.72 5.22 -8.89
CA VAL A 13 -4.69 5.66 -7.88
C VAL A 13 -5.20 7.03 -8.29
N SER A 14 -6.51 7.14 -8.49
CA SER A 14 -7.16 8.41 -8.85
C SER A 14 -7.65 9.14 -7.60
N ARG A 15 -7.28 10.41 -7.45
CA ARG A 15 -7.76 11.31 -6.40
C ARG A 15 -7.90 12.73 -6.90
N ASP A 16 -9.00 13.38 -6.54
CA ASP A 16 -9.25 14.79 -6.85
C ASP A 16 -9.01 15.14 -8.33
N GLY A 17 -9.33 14.19 -9.23
CA GLY A 17 -9.12 14.32 -10.68
C GLY A 17 -7.72 14.00 -11.19
N ALA A 18 -6.73 13.79 -10.31
CA ALA A 18 -5.37 13.40 -10.65
C ALA A 18 -5.14 11.89 -10.50
N SER A 19 -4.40 11.28 -11.44
CA SER A 19 -3.97 9.87 -11.36
C SER A 19 -2.50 9.80 -10.99
N VAL A 20 -2.18 9.13 -9.87
CA VAL A 20 -0.81 8.92 -9.40
C VAL A 20 -0.45 7.44 -9.43
N GLN A 21 0.78 7.12 -9.82
CA GLN A 21 1.30 5.76 -9.76
C GLN A 21 1.86 5.49 -8.37
N VAL A 22 1.29 4.53 -7.65
CA VAL A 22 1.73 4.19 -6.28
C VAL A 22 2.31 2.78 -6.27
N CYS A 23 3.52 2.62 -5.76
CA CYS A 23 4.06 1.30 -5.46
C CYS A 23 3.61 0.87 -4.06
N ALA A 24 2.83 -0.21 -3.98
CA ALA A 24 2.39 -0.74 -2.69
C ALA A 24 3.60 -1.05 -1.79
N ALA A 25 4.65 -1.68 -2.33
CA ALA A 25 5.85 -2.03 -1.56
C ALA A 25 6.59 -0.81 -0.99
N CYS A 26 6.75 0.23 -1.81
CA CYS A 26 7.74 1.30 -1.56
C CYS A 26 7.11 2.64 -1.12
N ASP A 27 5.81 2.87 -1.35
CA ASP A 27 5.13 4.15 -1.08
C ASP A 27 3.98 4.03 -0.05
N THR A 28 3.84 2.88 0.58
CA THR A 28 2.80 2.62 1.59
C THR A 28 3.41 2.10 2.89
N PRO A 29 2.81 2.41 4.06
CA PRO A 29 3.39 2.03 5.35
C PRO A 29 3.48 0.52 5.51
N ASP A 30 4.52 0.09 6.23
CA ASP A 30 4.66 -1.29 6.66
C ASP A 30 3.89 -1.55 7.95
N ARG A 31 3.48 -2.81 8.15
CA ARG A 31 2.78 -3.23 9.36
C ARG A 31 3.16 -4.66 9.71
N ASN A 32 3.34 -4.90 11.01
CA ASN A 32 3.53 -6.25 11.53
C ASN A 32 2.19 -6.85 11.95
N CYS A 33 2.07 -8.16 11.81
CA CYS A 33 0.90 -8.90 12.29
C CYS A 33 0.75 -8.71 13.81
N THR A 34 -0.47 -8.37 14.25
CA THR A 34 -0.77 -8.19 15.68
C THR A 34 -0.40 -9.42 16.52
N TRP A 35 -0.57 -10.62 15.95
CA TRP A 35 -0.33 -11.90 16.63
C TRP A 35 1.10 -12.39 16.44
N CYS A 36 1.50 -12.67 15.19
CA CYS A 36 2.79 -13.29 14.89
C CYS A 36 3.98 -12.33 14.93
N LYS A 37 3.74 -11.01 15.02
CA LYS A 37 4.75 -9.94 15.01
C LYS A 37 5.70 -9.92 13.81
N VAL A 38 5.38 -10.65 12.73
CA VAL A 38 6.13 -10.65 11.46
C VAL A 38 5.62 -9.59 10.48
N PRO A 39 6.45 -9.14 9.51
CA PRO A 39 6.00 -8.26 8.43
C PRO A 39 4.84 -8.85 7.66
N MET A 40 3.81 -8.03 7.40
CA MET A 40 2.67 -8.42 6.57
C MET A 40 2.91 -8.06 5.12
N THR A 41 2.38 -8.87 4.20
CA THR A 41 2.25 -8.47 2.81
C THR A 41 1.21 -7.37 2.68
N LYS A 42 1.37 -6.46 1.72
CA LYS A 42 0.49 -5.29 1.55
C LYS A 42 0.10 -5.09 0.09
N LYS A 43 -1.15 -4.73 -0.15
CA LYS A 43 -1.72 -4.50 -1.49
C LYS A 43 -2.72 -3.35 -1.47
N LEU A 44 -2.66 -2.49 -2.48
CA LEU A 44 -3.69 -1.49 -2.72
C LEU A 44 -4.95 -2.13 -3.33
N VAL A 45 -6.11 -1.82 -2.76
CA VAL A 45 -7.42 -2.31 -3.20
C VAL A 45 -8.44 -1.16 -3.22
N GLY A 46 -9.62 -1.41 -3.79
CA GLY A 46 -10.68 -0.39 -3.91
C GLY A 46 -10.19 0.84 -4.68
N ASN A 47 -9.61 0.63 -5.86
CA ASN A 47 -9.01 1.67 -6.69
C ASN A 47 -7.92 2.51 -5.96
N GLY A 48 -7.16 1.87 -5.05
CA GLY A 48 -6.09 2.51 -4.30
C GLY A 48 -6.55 3.35 -3.09
N GLN A 49 -7.82 3.24 -2.70
CA GLN A 49 -8.35 3.90 -1.51
C GLN A 49 -8.02 3.16 -0.22
N TYR A 50 -7.75 1.86 -0.29
CA TYR A 50 -7.49 1.02 0.86
C TYR A 50 -6.21 0.23 0.70
N LEU A 51 -5.53 0.04 1.83
CA LEU A 51 -4.34 -0.80 1.93
C LEU A 51 -4.72 -2.04 2.71
N HIS A 52 -4.66 -3.18 2.03
CA HIS A 52 -4.96 -4.49 2.60
C HIS A 52 -3.65 -5.17 3.00
N TYR A 53 -3.57 -5.58 4.25
CA TYR A 53 -2.44 -6.30 4.83
C TYR A 53 -2.82 -7.74 5.10
N ILE A 54 -1.95 -8.69 4.73
CA ILE A 54 -2.15 -10.11 4.99
C ILE A 54 -0.89 -10.69 5.64
N CYS A 55 -1.07 -11.34 6.80
CA CYS A 55 0.00 -12.03 7.50
C CYS A 55 0.36 -13.33 6.76
N PRO A 56 1.64 -13.55 6.40
CA PRO A 56 2.05 -14.77 5.70
C PRO A 56 2.05 -16.03 6.59
N LYS A 57 1.95 -15.87 7.92
CA LYS A 57 1.96 -17.01 8.87
C LYS A 57 0.56 -17.48 9.26
N CYS A 58 -0.27 -16.55 9.75
CA CYS A 58 -1.59 -16.89 10.30
C CYS A 58 -2.75 -16.42 9.42
N VAL A 59 -2.47 -15.86 8.24
CA VAL A 59 -3.48 -15.37 7.27
C VAL A 59 -4.38 -14.25 7.82
N PHE A 60 -4.07 -13.72 9.01
CA PHE A 60 -4.78 -12.57 9.57
C PHE A 60 -4.76 -11.39 8.59
N GLN A 61 -5.95 -10.82 8.36
CA GLN A 61 -6.18 -9.74 7.42
C GLN A 61 -6.45 -8.43 8.16
N HIS A 62 -5.96 -7.33 7.63
CA HIS A 62 -6.27 -6.01 8.14
C HIS A 62 -6.33 -4.99 7.00
N THR A 63 -7.35 -4.16 6.99
CA THR A 63 -7.52 -3.13 5.96
C THR A 63 -7.57 -1.76 6.60
N THR A 64 -6.80 -0.82 6.07
CA THR A 64 -6.86 0.59 6.46
C THR A 64 -7.14 1.46 5.26
N LYS A 65 -7.81 2.59 5.47
CA LYS A 65 -7.89 3.63 4.45
C LYS A 65 -6.47 4.11 4.14
N TYR A 66 -6.09 4.15 2.87
CA TYR A 66 -4.82 4.70 2.43
C TYR A 66 -5.06 6.19 2.14
N PRO A 67 -4.58 7.12 2.99
CA PRO A 67 -4.76 8.55 2.73
C PRO A 67 -3.87 9.03 1.59
N GLY A 68 -2.90 8.19 1.16
CA GLY A 68 -1.83 8.43 0.18
C GLY A 68 -0.99 9.66 0.50
N LYS A 69 0.25 9.66 0.03
CA LYS A 69 1.07 10.86 0.17
C LYS A 69 0.53 11.90 -0.81
N THR A 70 -0.33 12.79 -0.34
CA THR A 70 -0.29 14.17 -0.84
C THR A 70 1.07 14.68 -0.39
N THR A 71 2.06 14.63 -1.28
CA THR A 71 3.31 15.32 -1.06
C THR A 71 2.97 16.81 -1.09
N SER A 72 2.53 17.35 0.05
CA SER A 72 2.63 18.79 0.31
C SER A 72 4.11 19.09 0.27
N LEU A 73 4.58 19.58 -0.87
CA LEU A 73 5.81 20.36 -0.94
C LEU A 73 5.61 21.51 0.05
N THR A 74 6.37 21.48 1.12
CA THR A 74 6.59 22.62 2.02
C THR A 74 7.90 23.25 1.59
#